data_AF-A0AAX1N5H6-F1
#
_entry.id   AF-A0AAX1N5H6-F1
#
_cell.length_a   1.000
_cell.length_b   1.000
_cell.length_c   1.000
_cell.angle_alpha   90.00
_cell.angle_beta   90.00
_cell.angle_gamma   90.00
#
_symmetry.space_group_name_H-M   'P 1'
#
loop_
_entity.id
_entity.type
_entity.pdbx_description
1 polymer ?
#
loop_
_entity_poly.entity_id
_entity_poly.type
_entity_poly.pdbx_seq_one_letter_code
_entity_poly.pdbx_strand_id
1 'polypeptide(L)'
;MNFQLTPYVKGILIVNLIVFALANLLPTQELNGSEVNIIVAFLGYHYPKSDFFQIFQPITYMFTHESFRHIFSNMFALVIFGPMLENVLGSKRFFTLYMICGLGGGALYGLTNYYEMHTMEIDAANFITDTTPENLTYFFEHHAENILQYNPDINTFVLDDYPTHFENHPEVQEQAISYVRQLTLLNFDTPMIGASGAIFGILFTFAFLFPNLRLMLLFPPIPIKAKYLVGGYILFEIYELVQNNPGDNVAHLAHLGGVLFAYFLMKKWKYMSYQ
;
A
#
# COMPACT_ATOMS: atom_id res chain seq x y z
N MET A 1 -25.05 25.97 -6.47
CA MET A 1 -24.43 24.95 -7.34
C MET A 1 -24.82 23.59 -6.80
N ASN A 2 -25.57 22.79 -7.56
CA ASN A 2 -25.81 21.41 -7.19
C ASN A 2 -24.50 20.65 -7.44
N PHE A 3 -23.85 20.21 -6.36
CA PHE A 3 -22.71 19.32 -6.47
C PHE A 3 -23.21 17.99 -7.06
N GLN A 4 -22.92 17.74 -8.34
CA GLN A 4 -23.29 16.51 -9.01
C GLN A 4 -22.03 15.70 -9.30
N LEU A 5 -22.01 14.47 -8.78
CA LEU A 5 -20.97 13.50 -9.11
C LEU A 5 -21.09 13.11 -10.58
N THR A 6 -19.98 13.17 -11.29
CA THR A 6 -19.88 12.69 -12.66
C THR A 6 -19.99 11.15 -12.70
N PRO A 7 -20.41 10.57 -13.85
CA PRO A 7 -20.79 9.15 -13.90
C PRO A 7 -19.68 8.18 -13.44
N TYR A 8 -18.42 8.40 -13.84
CA TYR A 8 -17.34 7.48 -13.49
C TYR A 8 -16.84 7.68 -12.06
N VAL A 9 -16.75 8.93 -11.60
CA VAL A 9 -16.49 9.22 -10.18
C VAL A 9 -17.54 8.53 -9.29
N LYS A 10 -18.82 8.65 -9.64
CA LYS A 10 -19.91 7.99 -8.93
C LYS A 10 -19.77 6.46 -8.96
N GLY A 11 -19.45 5.88 -10.11
CA GLY A 11 -19.25 4.44 -10.26
C GLY A 11 -18.11 3.92 -9.37
N ILE A 12 -16.95 4.57 -9.42
CA ILE A 12 -15.78 4.21 -8.61
C ILE A 12 -16.11 4.33 -7.12
N LEU A 13 -16.77 5.42 -6.70
CA LEU A 13 -17.20 5.62 -5.32
C LEU A 13 -18.13 4.49 -4.85
N ILE A 14 -19.14 4.14 -5.64
CA ILE A 14 -20.10 3.08 -5.30
C ILE A 14 -19.39 1.72 -5.16
N VAL A 15 -18.52 1.36 -6.11
CA VAL A 15 -17.78 0.08 -6.05
C VAL A 15 -16.94 -0.01 -4.77
N ASN A 16 -16.18 1.03 -4.44
CA ASN A 16 -15.37 1.06 -3.23
C ASN A 16 -16.20 0.95 -1.95
N LEU A 17 -17.34 1.66 -1.88
CA LEU A 17 -18.24 1.58 -0.73
C LEU A 17 -18.89 0.20 -0.60
N ILE A 18 -19.24 -0.45 -1.71
CA ILE A 18 -19.79 -1.82 -1.69
C ILE A 18 -18.73 -2.81 -1.21
N VAL A 19 -17.51 -2.77 -1.77
CA VAL A 19 -16.43 -3.68 -1.36
C VAL A 19 -16.10 -3.48 0.12
N PHE A 20 -16.01 -2.23 0.58
CA PHE A 20 -15.76 -1.93 1.99
C PHE A 20 -16.90 -2.40 2.89
N ALA A 21 -18.15 -2.20 2.49
CA ALA A 21 -19.30 -2.71 3.25
C ALA A 21 -19.27 -4.24 3.33
N LEU A 22 -19.02 -4.95 2.22
CA LEU A 22 -18.90 -6.41 2.21
C LEU A 22 -17.76 -6.89 3.12
N ALA A 23 -16.60 -6.21 3.09
CA ALA A 23 -15.47 -6.54 3.95
C ALA A 23 -15.80 -6.39 5.45
N ASN A 24 -16.64 -5.42 5.83
CA ASN A 24 -17.02 -5.19 7.23
C ASN A 24 -18.26 -5.96 7.69
N LEU A 25 -19.09 -6.46 6.76
CA LEU A 25 -20.30 -7.22 7.07
C LEU A 25 -20.04 -8.73 7.15
N LEU A 26 -19.02 -9.23 6.45
CA LEU A 26 -18.63 -10.63 6.52
C LEU A 26 -17.68 -10.87 7.71
N PRO A 27 -17.83 -11.99 8.43
CA PRO A 27 -16.94 -12.31 9.55
C PRO A 27 -15.51 -12.56 9.07
N THR A 28 -14.55 -12.20 9.92
CA THR A 28 -13.15 -12.66 9.77
C THR A 28 -13.09 -14.17 9.98
N GLN A 29 -12.09 -14.81 9.37
CA GLN A 29 -11.82 -16.24 9.54
C GLN A 29 -10.43 -16.43 10.14
N GLU A 30 -10.28 -17.39 11.04
CA GLU A 30 -8.98 -17.78 11.54
C GLU A 30 -8.29 -18.67 10.50
N LEU A 31 -7.17 -18.18 9.95
CA LEU A 31 -6.33 -18.91 9.00
C LEU A 31 -4.88 -18.81 9.49
N ASN A 32 -4.22 -19.96 9.63
CA ASN A 32 -2.83 -20.06 10.11
C ASN A 32 -2.57 -19.30 11.43
N GLY A 33 -3.57 -19.29 12.34
CA GLY A 33 -3.48 -18.61 13.64
C GLY A 33 -3.65 -17.07 13.57
N SER A 34 -4.01 -16.52 12.41
CA SER A 34 -4.30 -15.10 12.22
C SER A 34 -5.76 -14.88 11.82
N GLU A 35 -6.38 -13.81 12.33
CA GLU A 35 -7.70 -13.38 11.86
C GLU A 35 -7.57 -12.71 10.49
N VAL A 36 -8.21 -13.28 9.49
CA VAL A 36 -8.16 -12.84 8.10
C VAL A 36 -9.52 -12.33 7.64
N ASN A 37 -9.53 -11.13 7.05
CA ASN A 37 -10.70 -10.63 6.34
C ASN A 37 -10.75 -11.25 4.94
N ILE A 38 -11.74 -12.11 4.68
CA ILE A 38 -11.81 -12.88 3.43
C ILE A 38 -11.95 -12.01 2.17
N ILE A 39 -12.58 -10.84 2.28
CA ILE A 39 -12.70 -9.91 1.14
C ILE A 39 -11.34 -9.27 0.85
N VAL A 40 -10.60 -8.91 1.89
CA VAL A 40 -9.24 -8.38 1.77
C VAL A 40 -8.29 -9.43 1.21
N ALA A 41 -8.32 -10.66 1.74
CA ALA A 41 -7.50 -11.76 1.23
C ALA A 41 -7.84 -12.16 -0.22
N PHE A 42 -9.11 -12.07 -0.62
CA PHE A 42 -9.49 -12.41 -1.97
C PHE A 42 -9.11 -11.32 -2.98
N LEU A 43 -9.32 -10.04 -2.63
CA LEU A 43 -9.19 -8.91 -3.56
C LEU A 43 -7.88 -8.12 -3.45
N GLY A 44 -7.17 -8.23 -2.33
CA GLY A 44 -5.90 -7.55 -2.07
C GLY A 44 -4.76 -8.15 -2.88
N TYR A 45 -3.73 -7.37 -3.21
CA TYR A 45 -2.63 -7.82 -4.05
C TYR A 45 -1.52 -8.45 -3.22
N HIS A 46 -1.54 -9.79 -3.17
CA HIS A 46 -0.58 -10.61 -2.45
C HIS A 46 0.71 -10.88 -3.23
N TYR A 47 1.76 -11.28 -2.50
CA TYR A 47 2.98 -11.82 -3.09
C TYR A 47 2.67 -13.08 -3.92
N PRO A 48 3.25 -13.29 -5.12
CA PRO A 48 2.88 -14.41 -5.99
C PRO A 48 3.04 -15.82 -5.44
N LYS A 49 3.82 -16.02 -4.36
CA LYS A 49 3.96 -17.32 -3.68
C LYS A 49 3.01 -17.49 -2.48
N SER A 50 2.22 -16.47 -2.13
CA SER A 50 1.16 -16.61 -1.12
C SER A 50 0.06 -17.53 -1.65
N ASP A 51 -0.50 -18.34 -0.75
CA ASP A 51 -1.65 -19.18 -1.07
C ASP A 51 -2.92 -18.36 -1.39
N PHE A 52 -2.96 -17.09 -0.98
CA PHE A 52 -4.04 -16.16 -1.30
C PHE A 52 -3.90 -15.48 -2.65
N PHE A 53 -2.77 -15.63 -3.35
CA PHE A 53 -2.54 -14.92 -4.60
C PHE A 53 -3.52 -15.31 -5.71
N GLN A 54 -4.08 -14.31 -6.38
CA GLN A 54 -4.95 -14.48 -7.55
C GLN A 54 -4.56 -13.49 -8.66
N ILE A 55 -4.62 -13.95 -9.91
CA ILE A 55 -4.16 -13.17 -11.07
C ILE A 55 -4.89 -11.84 -11.30
N PHE A 56 -6.10 -11.68 -10.76
CA PHE A 56 -6.90 -10.46 -10.89
C PHE A 56 -6.56 -9.40 -9.83
N GLN A 57 -5.81 -9.76 -8.79
CA GLN A 57 -5.49 -8.88 -7.67
C GLN A 57 -4.73 -7.59 -8.02
N PRO A 58 -3.84 -7.56 -9.03
CA PRO A 58 -3.23 -6.31 -9.50
C PRO A 58 -4.26 -5.25 -9.94
N ILE A 59 -5.52 -5.62 -10.18
CA ILE A 59 -6.61 -4.69 -10.47
C ILE A 59 -7.51 -4.51 -9.25
N THR A 60 -7.92 -5.60 -8.59
CA THR A 60 -8.97 -5.53 -7.56
C THR A 60 -8.52 -4.84 -6.29
N TYR A 61 -7.22 -4.84 -5.98
CA TYR A 61 -6.70 -4.18 -4.78
C TYR A 61 -7.05 -2.69 -4.72
N MET A 62 -7.17 -2.06 -5.90
CA MET A 62 -7.54 -0.65 -6.07
C MET A 62 -8.92 -0.30 -5.49
N PHE A 63 -9.74 -1.32 -5.18
CA PHE A 63 -11.10 -1.16 -4.66
C PHE A 63 -11.27 -1.68 -3.22
N THR A 64 -10.18 -2.14 -2.60
CA THR A 64 -10.18 -2.79 -1.28
C THR A 64 -9.55 -1.86 -0.24
N HIS A 65 -10.13 -1.78 0.95
CA HIS A 65 -9.66 -0.90 2.02
C HIS A 65 -9.84 -1.59 3.38
N GLU A 66 -8.84 -1.49 4.25
CA GLU A 66 -8.81 -2.13 5.58
C GLU A 66 -9.53 -1.33 6.68
N SER A 67 -9.62 0.01 6.53
CA SER A 67 -10.10 0.88 7.60
C SER A 67 -10.93 2.03 7.07
N PHE A 68 -11.81 2.55 7.93
CA PHE A 68 -12.65 3.70 7.61
C PHE A 68 -11.83 4.93 7.21
N ARG A 69 -10.72 5.21 7.93
CA ARG A 69 -9.83 6.34 7.62
C ARG A 69 -9.22 6.20 6.22
N HIS A 70 -8.84 4.97 5.85
CA HIS A 70 -8.23 4.68 4.56
C HIS A 70 -9.23 4.90 3.41
N ILE A 71 -10.43 4.32 3.47
CA ILE A 71 -11.45 4.57 2.43
C ILE A 71 -11.92 6.03 2.42
N PHE A 72 -12.09 6.65 3.60
CA PHE A 72 -12.54 8.03 3.70
C PHE A 72 -11.59 8.97 2.98
N SER A 73 -10.28 8.90 3.25
CA SER A 73 -9.28 9.77 2.63
C SER A 73 -9.23 9.62 1.10
N ASN A 74 -9.22 8.37 0.60
CA ASN A 74 -9.24 8.10 -0.84
C ASN A 74 -10.51 8.62 -1.51
N MET A 75 -11.69 8.32 -0.95
CA MET A 75 -12.97 8.70 -1.54
C MET A 75 -13.23 10.20 -1.40
N PHE A 76 -12.76 10.83 -0.32
CA PHE A 76 -12.83 12.28 -0.14
C PHE A 76 -12.04 13.01 -1.24
N ALA A 77 -10.81 12.58 -1.51
CA ALA A 77 -10.02 13.14 -2.60
C ALA A 77 -10.68 12.87 -3.97
N LEU A 78 -11.17 11.65 -4.21
CA LEU A 78 -11.88 11.31 -5.44
C LEU A 78 -13.10 12.21 -5.66
N VAL A 79 -13.91 12.45 -4.63
CA VAL A 79 -15.12 13.27 -4.70
C VAL A 79 -14.78 14.74 -4.93
N ILE A 80 -13.72 15.28 -4.30
CA ILE A 80 -13.34 16.69 -4.45
C ILE A 80 -12.74 16.96 -5.84
N PHE A 81 -11.79 16.13 -6.27
CA PHE A 81 -10.98 16.41 -7.46
C PHE A 81 -11.49 15.70 -8.72
N GLY A 82 -12.11 14.53 -8.55
CA GLY A 82 -12.55 13.67 -9.64
C GLY A 82 -13.53 14.34 -10.61
N PRO A 83 -14.65 14.95 -10.15
CA PRO A 83 -15.66 15.50 -11.06
C PRO A 83 -15.11 16.60 -11.99
N MET A 84 -14.25 17.48 -11.46
CA MET A 84 -13.62 18.53 -12.26
C MET A 84 -12.70 17.93 -13.33
N LEU A 85 -11.91 16.92 -12.96
CA LEU A 85 -11.06 16.21 -13.93
C LEU A 85 -11.86 15.40 -14.94
N GLU A 86 -12.94 14.73 -14.54
CA GLU A 86 -13.79 13.98 -15.46
C GLU A 86 -14.42 14.90 -16.52
N ASN A 87 -14.88 16.08 -16.11
CA ASN A 87 -15.44 17.08 -17.02
C ASN A 87 -14.40 17.64 -18.01
N VAL A 88 -13.14 17.83 -17.59
CA VAL A 88 -12.08 18.37 -18.46
C VAL A 88 -11.43 17.31 -19.34
N LEU A 89 -11.24 16.10 -18.82
CA LEU A 89 -10.63 15.00 -19.56
C LEU A 89 -11.63 14.26 -20.45
N GLY A 90 -12.91 14.31 -20.10
CA GLY A 90 -13.92 13.38 -20.57
C GLY A 90 -13.81 12.02 -19.85
N SER A 91 -14.95 11.37 -19.67
CA SER A 91 -15.08 10.15 -18.88
C SER A 91 -14.12 9.02 -19.24
N LYS A 92 -13.90 8.76 -20.54
CA LYS A 92 -12.99 7.70 -21.00
C LYS A 92 -11.54 7.95 -20.55
N ARG A 93 -11.06 9.20 -20.65
CA ARG A 93 -9.69 9.56 -20.25
C ARG A 93 -9.55 9.60 -18.74
N PHE A 94 -10.55 10.11 -18.02
CA PHE A 94 -10.56 10.05 -16.56
C PHE A 94 -10.48 8.61 -16.03
N PHE A 95 -11.29 7.70 -16.59
CA PHE A 95 -11.21 6.29 -16.21
C PHE A 95 -9.86 5.66 -16.58
N THR A 96 -9.32 5.99 -17.76
CA THR A 96 -7.97 5.54 -18.16
C THR A 96 -6.90 6.05 -17.19
N LEU A 97 -7.00 7.31 -16.76
CA LEU A 97 -6.10 7.89 -15.75
C LEU A 97 -6.18 7.10 -14.44
N TYR A 98 -7.38 6.89 -13.91
CA TYR A 98 -7.61 6.14 -12.68
C TYR A 98 -6.98 4.74 -12.75
N MET A 99 -7.29 3.98 -13.81
CA MET A 99 -6.81 2.61 -13.97
C MET A 99 -5.29 2.53 -14.13
N ILE A 100 -4.71 3.36 -15.00
CA ILE A 100 -3.26 3.29 -15.28
C ILE A 100 -2.43 3.80 -14.09
N CYS A 101 -2.90 4.80 -13.35
CA CYS A 101 -2.20 5.28 -12.16
C CYS A 101 -2.29 4.28 -11.01
N GLY A 102 -3.46 3.63 -10.83
CA GLY A 102 -3.58 2.51 -9.90
C GLY A 102 -2.64 1.37 -10.27
N LEU A 103 -2.79 0.80 -11.47
CA LEU A 103 -1.93 -0.29 -11.95
C LEU A 103 -0.43 0.05 -11.90
N GLY A 104 -0.08 1.30 -12.22
CA GLY A 104 1.29 1.79 -12.14
C GLY A 104 1.82 1.84 -10.70
N GLY A 105 1.00 2.29 -9.75
CA GLY A 105 1.31 2.22 -8.32
C GLY A 105 1.49 0.80 -7.85
N GLY A 106 0.56 -0.09 -8.18
CA GLY A 106 0.64 -1.50 -7.80
C GLY A 106 1.79 -2.26 -8.45
N ALA A 107 2.19 -1.88 -9.66
CA ALA A 107 3.38 -2.43 -10.29
C ALA A 107 4.66 -2.02 -9.53
N LEU A 108 4.85 -0.73 -9.22
CA LEU A 108 6.06 -0.29 -8.52
C LEU A 108 6.18 -0.88 -7.13
N TYR A 109 5.11 -0.83 -6.33
CA TYR A 109 5.09 -1.47 -5.02
C TYR A 109 5.24 -3.00 -5.13
N GLY A 110 4.53 -3.63 -6.07
CA GLY A 110 4.61 -5.07 -6.27
C GLY A 110 6.01 -5.55 -6.63
N LEU A 111 6.80 -4.74 -7.35
CA LEU A 111 8.20 -5.05 -7.64
C LEU A 111 9.08 -5.01 -6.38
N THR A 112 8.93 -4.00 -5.52
CA THR A 112 9.73 -3.89 -4.29
C THR A 112 9.32 -4.95 -3.27
N ASN A 113 8.01 -5.14 -3.08
CA ASN A 113 7.47 -6.22 -2.26
C ASN A 113 7.95 -7.59 -2.76
N TYR A 114 8.01 -7.80 -4.08
CA TYR A 114 8.55 -9.06 -4.62
C TYR A 114 10.03 -9.27 -4.22
N TYR A 115 10.84 -8.21 -4.31
CA TYR A 115 12.24 -8.26 -3.92
C TYR A 115 12.40 -8.55 -2.43
N GLU A 116 11.71 -7.80 -1.56
CA GLU A 116 11.74 -7.96 -0.11
C GLU A 116 11.33 -9.37 0.32
N MET A 117 10.19 -9.86 -0.19
CA MET A 117 9.69 -11.20 0.11
C MET A 117 10.63 -12.30 -0.40
N HIS A 118 11.25 -12.10 -1.56
CA HIS A 118 12.21 -13.06 -2.09
C HIS A 118 13.51 -13.10 -1.26
N THR A 119 14.01 -11.95 -0.80
CA THR A 119 15.15 -11.91 0.11
C THR A 119 14.83 -12.55 1.45
N MET A 120 13.65 -12.27 2.01
CA MET A 120 13.17 -12.90 3.24
C MET A 120 13.10 -14.42 3.11
N GLU A 121 12.62 -14.94 1.98
CA GLU A 121 12.56 -16.37 1.69
C GLU A 121 13.95 -17.03 1.71
N ILE A 122 14.93 -16.38 1.09
CA ILE A 122 16.32 -16.85 1.03
C ILE A 122 16.91 -16.88 2.44
N ASP A 123 16.76 -15.80 3.19
CA ASP A 123 17.33 -15.67 4.53
C ASP A 123 16.64 -16.62 5.53
N ALA A 124 15.33 -16.80 5.41
CA ALA A 124 14.60 -17.84 6.14
C ALA A 124 15.14 -19.23 5.82
N ALA A 125 15.36 -19.56 4.53
CA ALA A 125 15.91 -20.85 4.13
C ALA A 125 17.34 -21.05 4.65
N ASN A 126 18.17 -20.01 4.64
CA ASN A 126 19.53 -20.04 5.20
C ASN A 126 19.49 -20.36 6.71
N PHE A 127 18.66 -19.68 7.48
CA PHE A 127 18.50 -19.97 8.91
C PHE A 127 17.92 -21.38 9.18
N ILE A 128 16.92 -21.82 8.39
CA ILE A 128 16.32 -23.15 8.56
C ILE A 128 17.33 -24.27 8.26
N THR A 129 18.28 -24.04 7.36
CA THR A 129 19.31 -25.00 7.01
C THR A 129 20.52 -24.95 7.94
N ASP A 130 20.83 -23.77 8.49
CA ASP A 130 21.89 -23.52 9.44
C ASP A 130 21.39 -22.61 10.58
N THR A 131 21.01 -23.23 11.70
CA THR A 131 20.32 -22.62 12.85
C THR A 131 21.25 -21.84 13.77
N THR A 132 22.31 -21.24 13.23
CA THR A 132 23.25 -20.43 14.01
C THR A 132 22.57 -19.14 14.52
N PRO A 133 22.97 -18.64 15.70
CA PRO A 133 22.48 -17.38 16.23
C PRO A 133 22.70 -16.21 15.26
N GLU A 134 23.83 -16.21 14.54
CA GLU A 134 24.14 -15.18 13.55
C GLU A 134 23.10 -15.13 12.43
N ASN A 135 22.68 -16.29 11.90
CA ASN A 135 21.64 -16.35 10.86
C ASN A 135 20.28 -15.95 11.40
N LEU A 136 19.95 -16.29 12.65
CA LEU A 136 18.70 -15.87 13.29
C LEU A 136 18.65 -14.35 13.47
N THR A 137 19.70 -13.77 14.08
CA THR A 137 19.79 -12.33 14.29
C THR A 137 19.74 -11.59 12.96
N TYR A 138 20.48 -12.06 11.94
CA TYR A 138 20.45 -11.46 10.61
C TYR A 138 19.03 -11.43 10.02
N PHE A 139 18.29 -12.55 10.09
CA PHE A 139 16.91 -12.60 9.61
C PHE A 139 16.02 -11.56 10.32
N PHE A 140 16.09 -11.49 11.66
CA PHE A 140 15.25 -10.57 12.42
C PHE A 140 15.63 -9.11 12.22
N GLU A 141 16.92 -8.77 12.13
CA GLU A 141 17.36 -7.39 11.88
C GLU A 141 16.95 -6.89 10.49
N HIS A 142 16.89 -7.76 9.47
CA HIS A 142 16.58 -7.35 8.10
C HIS A 142 15.09 -7.45 7.73
N HIS A 143 14.35 -8.39 8.33
CA HIS A 143 12.97 -8.68 7.94
C HIS A 143 11.94 -8.50 9.06
N ALA A 144 12.39 -8.31 10.30
CA ALA A 144 11.51 -8.25 11.47
C ALA A 144 11.99 -7.24 12.52
N GLU A 145 12.66 -6.16 12.10
CA GLU A 145 13.22 -5.14 13.01
C GLU A 145 12.12 -4.55 13.92
N ASN A 146 10.95 -4.25 13.34
CA ASN A 146 9.76 -3.82 14.10
C ASN A 146 9.38 -4.80 15.21
N ILE A 147 9.47 -6.10 14.94
CA ILE A 147 9.10 -7.12 15.91
C ILE A 147 10.10 -7.12 17.06
N LEU A 148 11.41 -7.00 16.77
CA LEU A 148 12.43 -6.82 17.78
C LEU A 148 12.22 -5.54 18.60
N GLN A 149 11.79 -4.44 17.96
CA GLN A 149 11.59 -3.16 18.62
C GLN A 149 10.38 -3.16 19.56
N TYR A 150 9.29 -3.81 19.17
CA TYR A 150 8.01 -3.71 19.87
C TYR A 150 7.62 -4.95 20.68
N ASN A 151 8.36 -6.07 20.58
CA ASN A 151 8.10 -7.29 21.36
C ASN A 151 9.33 -7.65 22.20
N PRO A 152 9.39 -7.22 23.48
CA PRO A 152 10.56 -7.44 24.33
C PRO A 152 10.84 -8.92 24.58
N ASP A 153 9.81 -9.77 24.59
CA ASP A 153 9.96 -11.22 24.76
C ASP A 153 10.66 -11.86 23.56
N ILE A 154 10.28 -11.48 22.33
CA ILE A 154 10.95 -11.95 21.10
C ILE A 154 12.36 -11.38 21.02
N ASN A 155 12.54 -10.11 21.37
CA ASN A 155 13.85 -9.47 21.41
C ASN A 155 14.81 -10.23 22.34
N THR A 156 14.37 -10.49 23.58
CA THR A 156 15.14 -11.27 24.58
C THR A 156 15.40 -12.69 24.07
N PHE A 157 14.40 -13.33 23.46
CA PHE A 157 14.58 -14.67 22.89
C PHE A 157 15.66 -14.68 21.81
N VAL A 158 15.59 -13.77 20.84
CA VAL A 158 16.50 -13.74 19.68
C VAL A 158 17.92 -13.32 20.08
N LEU A 159 18.05 -12.32 20.95
CA LEU A 159 19.34 -11.68 21.25
C LEU A 159 20.05 -12.26 22.48
N ASP A 160 19.31 -12.84 23.44
CA ASP A 160 19.89 -13.34 24.69
C ASP A 160 19.71 -14.86 24.86
N ASP A 161 18.49 -15.38 24.73
CA ASP A 161 18.16 -16.78 25.04
C ASP A 161 18.66 -17.75 23.97
N TYR A 162 18.42 -17.44 22.70
CA TYR A 162 18.79 -18.29 21.58
C TYR A 162 20.30 -18.50 21.47
N PRO A 163 21.15 -17.44 21.48
CA PRO A 163 22.59 -17.61 21.37
C PRO A 163 23.21 -18.42 22.51
N THR A 164 22.57 -18.43 23.68
CA THR A 164 23.07 -19.13 24.86
C THR A 164 22.67 -20.60 24.93
N HIS A 165 21.54 -20.98 24.32
CA HIS A 165 20.99 -22.33 24.45
C HIS A 165 20.95 -23.15 23.16
N PHE A 166 21.16 -22.54 21.97
CA PHE A 166 20.90 -23.23 20.70
C PHE A 166 21.69 -24.55 20.51
N GLU A 167 22.95 -24.67 20.94
CA GLU A 167 23.77 -25.86 20.68
C GLU A 167 23.26 -27.14 21.37
N ASN A 168 22.62 -27.01 22.52
CA ASN A 168 22.31 -28.15 23.40
C ASN A 168 20.80 -28.40 23.58
N HIS A 169 19.95 -27.52 23.03
CA HIS A 169 18.50 -27.53 23.22
C HIS A 169 17.76 -27.56 21.86
N PRO A 170 17.48 -28.76 21.30
CA PRO A 170 16.74 -28.89 20.04
C PRO A 170 15.39 -28.18 20.04
N GLU A 171 14.70 -28.14 21.19
CA GLU A 171 13.43 -27.44 21.38
C GLU A 171 13.53 -25.93 21.12
N VAL A 172 14.65 -25.30 21.49
CA VAL A 172 14.90 -23.88 21.26
C VAL A 172 15.15 -23.62 19.77
N GLN A 173 15.84 -24.53 19.09
CA GLN A 173 16.01 -24.47 17.63
C GLN A 173 14.68 -24.62 16.89
N GLU A 174 13.85 -25.59 17.29
CA GLU A 174 12.51 -25.80 16.70
C GLU A 174 11.61 -24.58 16.91
N GLN A 175 11.65 -23.95 18.09
CA GLN A 175 10.92 -22.72 18.37
C GLN A 175 11.36 -21.58 17.44
N ALA A 176 12.66 -21.35 17.27
CA ALA A 176 13.17 -20.31 16.38
C ALA A 176 12.81 -20.57 14.91
N ILE A 177 12.92 -21.82 14.45
CA ILE A 177 12.46 -22.23 13.10
C ILE A 177 10.97 -21.92 12.93
N SER A 178 10.16 -22.21 13.94
CA SER A 178 8.73 -21.92 13.93
C SER A 178 8.45 -20.42 13.80
N TYR A 179 9.17 -19.58 14.54
CA TYR A 179 9.03 -18.12 14.40
C TYR A 179 9.40 -17.63 13.00
N VAL A 180 10.56 -18.02 12.47
CA VAL A 180 11.00 -17.60 11.14
C VAL A 180 10.00 -18.03 10.05
N ARG A 181 9.47 -19.26 10.13
CA ARG A 181 8.44 -19.75 9.20
C ARG A 181 7.14 -18.96 9.31
N GLN A 182 6.64 -18.75 10.51
CA GLN A 182 5.39 -18.02 10.72
C GLN A 182 5.49 -16.57 10.23
N LEU A 183 6.61 -15.89 10.52
CA LEU A 183 6.85 -14.54 10.05
C LEU A 183 6.93 -14.46 8.52
N THR A 184 7.60 -15.43 7.89
CA THR A 184 7.70 -15.50 6.43
C THR A 184 6.32 -15.67 5.79
N LEU A 185 5.50 -16.60 6.30
CA LEU A 185 4.16 -16.83 5.79
C LEU A 185 3.24 -15.62 6.01
N LEU A 186 3.29 -15.00 7.20
CA LEU A 186 2.50 -13.81 7.51
C LEU A 186 2.80 -12.65 6.56
N ASN A 187 4.07 -12.43 6.24
CA ASN A 187 4.48 -11.39 5.30
C ASN A 187 4.05 -11.70 3.86
N PHE A 188 4.12 -12.97 3.43
CA PHE A 188 3.62 -13.37 2.11
C PHE A 188 2.11 -13.13 1.98
N ASP A 189 1.38 -13.40 3.06
CA ASP A 189 -0.07 -13.32 3.12
C ASP A 189 -0.58 -11.91 3.38
N THR A 190 0.28 -10.93 3.65
CA THR A 190 -0.11 -9.52 3.80
C THR A 190 -0.29 -8.87 2.42
N PRO A 191 -1.52 -8.44 2.04
CA PRO A 191 -1.75 -7.86 0.72
C PRO A 191 -1.52 -6.34 0.69
N MET A 192 -1.12 -5.84 -0.48
CA MET A 192 -1.33 -4.43 -0.80
C MET A 192 -2.81 -4.16 -1.09
N ILE A 193 -3.34 -3.05 -0.58
CA ILE A 193 -4.72 -2.61 -0.80
C ILE A 193 -4.80 -1.09 -0.96
N GLY A 194 -5.87 -0.61 -1.59
CA GLY A 194 -6.23 0.80 -1.61
C GLY A 194 -6.16 1.46 -2.99
N ALA A 195 -7.02 2.45 -3.19
CA ALA A 195 -7.10 3.22 -4.43
C ALA A 195 -6.00 4.29 -4.58
N SER A 196 -5.10 4.41 -3.60
CA SER A 196 -4.30 5.61 -3.39
C SER A 196 -3.34 5.94 -4.53
N GLY A 197 -2.73 4.95 -5.21
CA GLY A 197 -1.96 5.19 -6.44
C GLY A 197 -2.80 5.90 -7.53
N ALA A 198 -4.06 5.51 -7.70
CA ALA A 198 -4.96 6.19 -8.63
C ALA A 198 -5.32 7.61 -8.14
N ILE A 199 -5.53 7.79 -6.83
CA ILE A 199 -5.81 9.09 -6.22
C ILE A 199 -4.62 10.05 -6.36
N PHE A 200 -3.38 9.59 -6.16
CA PHE A 200 -2.19 10.39 -6.39
C PHE A 200 -2.04 10.80 -7.86
N GLY A 201 -2.40 9.92 -8.79
CA GLY A 201 -2.49 10.27 -10.20
C GLY A 201 -3.54 11.35 -10.50
N ILE A 202 -4.70 11.30 -9.83
CA ILE A 202 -5.75 12.34 -9.87
C ILE A 202 -5.22 13.65 -9.30
N LEU A 203 -4.62 13.65 -8.11
CA LEU A 203 -4.08 14.85 -7.47
C LEU A 203 -3.00 15.51 -8.32
N PHE A 204 -2.05 14.72 -8.82
CA PHE A 204 -1.02 15.19 -9.73
C PHE A 204 -1.64 15.84 -10.97
N THR A 205 -2.57 15.14 -11.63
CA THR A 205 -3.22 15.65 -12.85
C THR A 205 -4.00 16.93 -12.58
N PHE A 206 -4.66 17.04 -11.43
CA PHE A 206 -5.35 18.25 -11.01
C PHE A 206 -4.40 19.42 -10.84
N ALA A 207 -3.28 19.23 -10.12
CA ALA A 207 -2.27 20.28 -9.94
C ALA A 207 -1.56 20.63 -11.25
N PHE A 208 -1.42 19.67 -12.17
CA PHE A 208 -0.85 19.87 -13.49
C PHE A 208 -1.75 20.74 -14.37
N LEU A 209 -3.06 20.49 -14.37
CA LEU A 209 -4.03 21.22 -15.20
C LEU A 209 -4.47 22.55 -14.57
N PHE A 210 -4.54 22.63 -13.25
CA PHE A 210 -5.02 23.80 -12.52
C PHE A 210 -4.01 24.32 -11.50
N PRO A 211 -2.74 24.58 -11.87
CA PRO A 211 -1.66 24.83 -10.92
C PRO A 211 -1.87 26.06 -10.03
N ASN A 212 -2.63 27.06 -10.52
CA ASN A 212 -2.90 28.30 -9.81
C ASN A 212 -4.29 28.36 -9.15
N LEU A 213 -5.12 27.32 -9.31
CA LEU A 213 -6.42 27.24 -8.64
C LEU A 213 -6.18 27.18 -7.13
N ARG A 214 -6.89 28.04 -6.39
CA ARG A 214 -6.76 28.14 -4.93
C ARG A 214 -7.78 27.21 -4.27
N LEU A 215 -7.27 26.23 -3.53
CA LEU A 215 -8.03 25.33 -2.69
C LEU A 215 -8.05 25.90 -1.28
N MET A 216 -9.22 25.96 -0.65
CA MET A 216 -9.34 26.37 0.74
C MET A 216 -9.04 25.17 1.63
N LEU A 217 -8.00 25.27 2.47
CA LEU A 217 -7.81 24.30 3.54
C LEU A 217 -8.98 24.34 4.51
N LEU A 218 -9.34 23.19 5.08
CA LEU A 218 -10.48 23.14 6.00
C LEU A 218 -10.14 23.81 7.34
N PHE A 219 -8.93 23.55 7.85
CA PHE A 219 -8.43 24.09 9.11
C PHE A 219 -6.89 24.26 9.07
N PRO A 220 -6.34 25.46 9.31
CA PRO A 220 -6.99 26.76 9.24
C PRO A 220 -7.45 27.10 7.80
N PRO A 221 -8.45 27.98 7.61
CA PRO A 221 -8.98 28.34 6.29
C PRO A 221 -8.01 29.22 5.50
N ILE A 222 -6.94 28.61 4.99
CA ILE A 222 -5.90 29.28 4.20
C ILE A 222 -6.03 28.82 2.74
N PRO A 223 -6.21 29.75 1.79
CA PRO A 223 -6.23 29.40 0.39
C PRO A 223 -4.80 29.08 -0.10
N ILE A 224 -4.60 27.85 -0.56
CA ILE A 224 -3.34 27.38 -1.13
C ILE A 224 -3.51 27.03 -2.61
N LYS A 225 -2.51 27.36 -3.44
CA LYS A 225 -2.54 26.96 -4.85
C LYS A 225 -2.36 25.44 -4.97
N ALA A 226 -3.09 24.81 -5.88
CA ALA A 226 -3.04 23.37 -6.10
C ALA A 226 -1.61 22.83 -6.29
N LYS A 227 -0.76 23.55 -7.04
CA LYS A 227 0.65 23.15 -7.24
C LYS A 227 1.47 23.05 -5.96
N TYR A 228 1.20 23.91 -4.97
CA TYR A 228 1.93 23.90 -3.70
C TYR A 228 1.37 22.85 -2.76
N LEU A 229 0.04 22.69 -2.72
CA LEU A 229 -0.58 21.66 -1.90
C LEU A 229 -0.17 20.26 -2.37
N VAL A 230 -0.38 19.95 -3.64
CA VAL A 230 -0.07 18.62 -4.19
C VAL A 230 1.44 18.41 -4.30
N GLY A 231 2.20 19.43 -4.70
CA GLY A 231 3.66 19.34 -4.74
C GLY A 231 4.27 19.10 -3.37
N GLY A 232 3.78 19.80 -2.34
CA GLY A 232 4.18 19.56 -0.94
C GLY A 232 3.84 18.14 -0.47
N TYR A 233 2.65 17.63 -0.84
CA TYR A 233 2.26 16.27 -0.49
C TYR A 233 3.17 15.23 -1.18
N ILE A 234 3.46 15.38 -2.48
CA ILE A 234 4.40 14.50 -3.19
C ILE A 234 5.81 14.55 -2.58
N LEU A 235 6.28 15.73 -2.16
CA LEU A 235 7.58 15.85 -1.49
C LEU A 235 7.59 15.15 -0.11
N PHE A 236 6.49 15.23 0.63
CA PHE A 236 6.32 14.50 1.88
C PHE A 236 6.37 12.98 1.66
N GLU A 237 5.72 12.48 0.62
CA GLU A 237 5.76 11.06 0.25
C GLU A 237 7.18 10.59 -0.12
N ILE A 238 7.95 11.42 -0.83
CA ILE A 238 9.36 11.13 -1.13
C ILE A 238 10.19 11.15 0.16
N TYR A 239 9.92 12.08 1.07
CA TYR A 239 10.63 12.18 2.34
C TYR A 239 10.39 10.92 3.20
N GLU A 240 9.14 10.49 3.37
CA GLU A 240 8.82 9.27 4.14
C GLU A 240 9.43 8.02 3.51
N LEU A 241 9.37 7.91 2.17
CA LEU A 241 10.04 6.82 1.46
C LEU A 241 11.56 6.78 1.73
N VAL A 242 12.22 7.93 1.89
CA VAL A 242 13.65 8.02 2.19
C VAL A 242 13.95 7.75 3.66
N GLN A 243 13.06 8.15 4.57
CA GLN A 243 13.22 7.84 6.00
C GLN A 243 13.09 6.34 6.28
N ASN A 244 12.29 5.64 5.46
CA ASN A 244 12.04 4.20 5.60
C ASN A 244 11.67 3.82 7.04
N ASN A 245 10.71 4.56 7.60
CA ASN A 245 10.30 4.43 9.00
C ASN A 245 9.73 3.03 9.24
N PRO A 246 10.31 2.22 10.14
CA PRO A 246 9.85 0.84 10.35
C PRO A 246 8.37 0.75 10.75
N GLY A 247 7.84 1.71 11.52
CA GLY A 247 6.43 1.75 11.91
C GLY A 247 5.45 2.30 10.86
N ASP A 248 5.92 2.63 9.66
CA ASP A 248 5.07 3.14 8.59
C ASP A 248 4.49 1.99 7.74
N ASN A 249 3.15 1.98 7.61
CA ASN A 249 2.41 0.97 6.87
C ASN A 249 1.88 1.52 5.53
N VAL A 250 2.42 2.65 5.07
CA VAL A 250 1.99 3.32 3.85
C VAL A 250 2.86 2.91 2.67
N ALA A 251 2.23 2.43 1.60
CA ALA A 251 2.88 2.10 0.34
C ALA A 251 3.29 3.37 -0.45
N HIS A 252 4.23 4.16 0.06
CA HIS A 252 4.69 5.42 -0.55
C HIS A 252 5.11 5.26 -2.02
N LEU A 253 5.74 4.14 -2.37
CA LEU A 253 6.08 3.81 -3.77
C LEU A 253 4.85 3.64 -4.67
N ALA A 254 3.73 3.14 -4.15
CA ALA A 254 2.49 3.05 -4.90
C ALA A 254 1.94 4.45 -5.23
N HIS A 255 2.03 5.38 -4.28
CA HIS A 255 1.63 6.78 -4.49
C HIS A 255 2.49 7.45 -5.57
N LEU A 256 3.82 7.32 -5.46
CA LEU A 256 4.76 7.88 -6.45
C LEU A 256 4.62 7.21 -7.82
N GLY A 257 4.29 5.92 -7.88
CA GLY A 257 3.91 5.24 -9.11
C GLY A 257 2.69 5.89 -9.76
N GLY A 258 1.65 6.17 -8.98
CA GLY A 258 0.50 6.95 -9.43
C GLY A 258 0.86 8.28 -10.09
N VAL A 259 1.74 9.04 -9.45
CA VAL A 259 2.26 10.33 -9.96
C VAL A 259 3.03 10.14 -11.27
N LEU A 260 3.94 9.17 -11.32
CA LEU A 260 4.79 8.89 -12.47
C LEU A 260 3.96 8.53 -13.72
N PHE A 261 3.00 7.63 -13.57
CA PHE A 261 2.16 7.20 -14.67
C PHE A 261 1.18 8.30 -15.11
N ALA A 262 0.69 9.12 -14.18
CA ALA A 262 -0.08 10.31 -14.52
C ALA A 262 0.74 11.31 -15.36
N TYR A 263 2.01 11.56 -14.99
CA TYR A 263 2.92 12.39 -15.78
C TYR A 263 3.07 11.90 -17.22
N PHE A 264 3.30 10.60 -17.42
CA PHE A 264 3.41 10.03 -18.76
C PHE A 264 2.11 10.11 -19.56
N LEU A 265 0.96 9.90 -18.92
CA LEU A 265 -0.35 10.09 -19.56
C LEU A 265 -0.57 11.54 -19.98
N MET A 266 -0.26 12.51 -19.11
CA MET A 266 -0.38 13.94 -19.43
C MET A 266 0.52 14.35 -20.59
N LYS A 267 1.77 13.86 -20.60
CA LYS A 267 2.71 14.08 -21.71
C LYS A 267 2.19 13.47 -23.00
N LYS A 268 1.65 12.25 -22.96
CA LYS A 268 1.11 11.53 -24.12
C LYS A 268 -0.15 12.17 -24.68
N TRP A 269 -1.06 12.63 -23.82
CA TRP A 269 -2.32 13.23 -24.25
C TRP A 269 -2.15 14.64 -24.81
N LYS A 270 -0.94 15.21 -24.78
CA LYS A 270 -0.59 16.49 -25.38
C LYS A 270 -1.70 17.50 -25.12
N TYR A 271 -2.03 17.74 -23.85
CA TYR A 271 -2.96 18.82 -23.53
C TYR A 271 -2.31 20.14 -23.97
N MET A 272 -2.60 20.47 -25.22
CA MET A 272 -2.36 21.75 -25.85
C MET A 272 -2.99 22.77 -24.93
N SER A 273 -2.13 23.61 -24.36
CA SER A 273 -2.40 25.03 -24.14
C SER A 273 -3.88 25.40 -24.27
N TYR A 274 -4.63 25.31 -23.16
CA TYR A 274 -5.61 26.35 -22.89
C TYR A 274 -4.82 27.55 -22.36
N GLN A 275 -4.15 28.23 -23.30
CA GLN A 275 -3.84 29.65 -23.18
C GLN A 275 -4.94 30.41 -23.91
#